data_AF-A0A497JKI5-F1
#
_entry.id   AF-A0A497JKI5-F1
#
_cell.length_a   1.000
_cell.length_b   1.000
_cell.length_c   1.000
_cell.angle_alpha   90.00
_cell.angle_beta   90.00
_cell.angle_gamma   90.00
#
_symmetry.space_group_name_H-M   'P 1'
#
loop_
_entity.id
_entity.type
_entity.pdbx_description
1 polymer ?
#
loop_
_entity_poly.entity_id
_entity_poly.type
_entity_poly.pdbx_seq_one_letter_code
_entity_poly.pdbx_strand_id
1 'polypeptide(L)' 'ASPFVVKEITGYEVGALPPIIHRKPVRTFIDSKVMSFDKVYGGGGAVNALLEISPEEIKRLNKAEVTDISKE' A
#
# COMPACT_ATOMS: atom_id res chain seq x y z
N ALA A 1 2.73 13.48 1.24
CA ALA A 1 1.47 14.26 1.24
C ALA A 1 1.13 14.63 2.69
N SER A 2 0.39 15.72 2.93
CA SER A 2 -0.07 16.05 4.29
C SER A 2 -1.13 15.04 4.77
N PRO A 3 -1.31 14.83 6.08
CA PRO A 3 -2.32 13.89 6.60
C PRO A 3 -3.74 14.15 6.08
N PHE A 4 -4.12 15.43 5.95
CA PHE A 4 -5.39 15.83 5.37
C PHE A 4 -5.56 15.31 3.94
N VAL A 5 -4.57 15.50 3.08
CA VAL A 5 -4.59 15.03 1.68
C VAL A 5 -4.63 13.50 1.61
N VAL A 6 -3.88 12.82 2.48
CA VAL A 6 -3.89 11.34 2.53
C VAL A 6 -5.31 10.83 2.82
N LYS A 7 -5.98 11.37 3.85
CA LYS A 7 -7.34 10.98 4.20
C LYS A 7 -8.36 11.30 3.12
N GLU A 8 -8.22 12.47 2.47
CA GLU A 8 -9.14 12.89 1.41
C GLU A 8 -9.07 11.99 0.18
N ILE A 9 -7.86 11.60 -0.24
CA ILE A 9 -7.63 10.75 -1.43
C ILE A 9 -7.89 9.27 -1.12
N THR A 10 -7.34 8.76 -0.02
CA THR A 10 -7.35 7.31 0.25
C THR A 10 -8.54 6.87 1.07
N GLY A 11 -9.12 7.76 1.87
CA GLY A 11 -10.18 7.44 2.84
C GLY A 11 -9.67 6.99 4.21
N TYR A 12 -8.34 6.86 4.39
CA TYR A 12 -7.73 6.34 5.62
C TYR A 12 -6.88 7.38 6.33
N GLU A 13 -6.82 7.26 7.66
CA GLU A 13 -5.89 8.04 8.48
C GLU A 13 -4.45 7.61 8.25
N VAL A 14 -3.52 8.53 8.44
CA VAL A 14 -2.08 8.21 8.46
C VAL A 14 -1.80 7.23 9.60
N GLY A 15 -0.99 6.21 9.32
CA GLY A 15 -0.70 5.11 10.25
C GLY A 15 -1.65 3.91 10.12
N ALA A 16 -2.82 4.09 9.49
CA ALA A 16 -3.78 3.01 9.25
C ALA A 16 -3.90 2.62 7.76
N LEU A 17 -3.31 3.40 6.86
CA LEU A 17 -3.48 3.30 5.41
C LEU A 17 -3.10 1.90 4.86
N PRO A 18 -4.05 1.16 4.26
CA PRO A 18 -3.77 -0.13 3.64
C PRO A 18 -3.11 0.02 2.27
N PRO A 19 -2.38 -1.02 1.79
CA PRO A 19 -1.74 -1.01 0.47
C PRO A 19 -2.74 -1.17 -0.69
N ILE A 20 -4.03 -1.39 -0.43
CA ILE A 20 -5.08 -1.67 -1.41
C ILE A 20 -6.38 -0.92 -1.06
N ILE A 21 -7.32 -0.85 -2.01
CA ILE A 21 -8.72 -0.36 -1.81
C ILE A 21 -8.77 1.10 -1.31
N HIS A 22 -8.12 2.01 -2.03
CA HIS A 22 -8.24 3.44 -1.76
C HIS A 22 -9.52 4.01 -2.37
N ARG A 23 -10.07 5.06 -1.74
CA ARG A 23 -11.28 5.76 -2.22
C ARG A 23 -11.13 6.27 -3.66
N LYS A 24 -9.98 6.85 -3.99
CA LYS A 24 -9.61 7.25 -5.35
C LYS A 24 -8.47 6.34 -5.84
N PRO A 25 -8.47 5.88 -7.11
CA PRO A 25 -7.32 5.16 -7.66
C PRO A 25 -6.07 6.03 -7.61
N VAL A 26 -4.97 5.47 -7.11
CA VAL A 26 -3.66 6.12 -7.06
C VAL A 26 -2.69 5.29 -7.89
N ARG A 27 -1.80 5.94 -8.64
CA ARG A 27 -0.71 5.23 -9.30
C ARG A 27 0.20 4.62 -8.22
N THR A 28 0.32 3.31 -8.24
CA THR A 28 1.05 2.56 -7.22
C THR A 28 2.32 1.98 -7.79
N PHE A 29 3.41 2.10 -7.03
CA PHE A 29 4.67 1.44 -7.28
C PHE A 29 4.97 0.48 -6.13
N ILE A 30 5.56 -0.67 -6.45
CA ILE A 30 6.00 -1.65 -5.46
C ILE A 30 7.51 -1.83 -5.64
N ASP A 31 8.25 -1.74 -4.54
CA ASP A 31 9.69 -2.00 -4.54
C ASP A 31 9.96 -3.46 -4.94
N SER A 32 10.91 -3.68 -5.83
CA SER A 32 11.23 -5.02 -6.36
C SER A 32 11.60 -6.03 -5.27
N LYS A 33 12.20 -5.58 -4.15
CA LYS A 33 12.54 -6.46 -3.02
C LYS A 33 11.30 -7.03 -2.34
N VAL A 34 10.20 -6.29 -2.30
CA VAL A 34 8.92 -6.73 -1.70
C VAL A 34 8.35 -7.93 -2.45
N MET A 35 8.59 -8.03 -3.76
CA MET A 35 8.10 -9.13 -4.60
C MET A 35 8.78 -10.47 -4.31
N SER A 36 9.86 -10.49 -3.52
CA SER A 36 10.56 -11.73 -3.14
C SER A 36 9.92 -12.48 -1.96
N PHE A 37 8.90 -11.90 -1.32
CA PHE A 37 8.19 -12.51 -0.19
C PHE A 37 6.88 -13.15 -0.63
N ASP A 38 6.52 -14.28 -0.01
CA ASP A 38 5.21 -14.90 -0.23
C ASP A 38 4.06 -14.06 0.36
N LYS A 39 4.33 -13.40 1.50
CA LYS A 39 3.38 -12.58 2.25
C LYS A 39 4.08 -11.37 2.86
N VAL A 40 3.35 -10.26 2.90
CA VAL A 40 3.79 -9.00 3.49
C VAL A 40 2.70 -8.40 4.36
N TYR A 41 3.10 -7.49 5.25
CA TYR A 41 2.19 -6.78 6.14
C TYR A 41 2.19 -5.28 5.82
N GLY A 42 0.99 -4.71 5.68
CA GLY A 42 0.77 -3.27 5.54
C GLY A 42 -0.31 -2.78 6.50
N GLY A 43 -0.68 -1.50 6.40
CA GLY A 43 -1.78 -0.97 7.20
C GLY A 43 -3.07 -1.76 6.97
N GLY A 44 -3.84 -2.01 8.03
CA GLY A 44 -5.08 -2.80 7.98
C GLY A 44 -6.35 -1.96 7.80
N GLY A 45 -6.23 -0.64 7.63
CA GLY A 45 -7.38 0.29 7.63
C GLY A 45 -7.78 0.81 9.01
N ALA A 46 -7.12 0.36 10.08
CA ALA A 46 -7.27 0.86 11.45
C ALA A 46 -5.91 0.92 12.18
N VAL A 47 -5.80 1.74 13.22
CA VAL A 47 -4.54 2.01 13.95
C VAL A 47 -3.94 0.75 14.59
N ASN A 48 -4.79 -0.21 14.95
CA ASN A 48 -4.42 -1.46 15.63
C ASN A 48 -4.62 -2.70 14.75
N ALA A 49 -4.64 -2.54 13.42
CA ALA A 49 -4.84 -3.63 12.47
C ALA A 49 -3.76 -3.60 11.38
N LEU A 50 -3.25 -4.79 11.05
CA LEU A 50 -2.39 -5.01 9.90
C LEU A 50 -3.10 -5.93 8.90
N LEU A 51 -2.83 -5.71 7.61
CA LEU A 51 -3.26 -6.59 6.54
C LEU A 51 -2.10 -7.50 6.14
N GLU A 52 -2.28 -8.80 6.30
CA GLU A 52 -1.44 -9.83 5.68
C GLU A 52 -1.94 -10.10 4.26
N ILE A 53 -1.08 -9.94 3.25
CA ILE A 53 -1.45 -10.11 1.83
C ILE A 53 -0.22 -10.49 1.01
N SER A 54 -0.40 -11.20 -0.12
CA SER A 54 0.71 -11.46 -1.03
C SER A 54 1.05 -10.21 -1.86
N PRO A 55 2.33 -9.95 -2.16
CA PRO A 55 2.74 -8.85 -3.03
C PRO A 55 2.09 -8.89 -4.43
N GLU A 56 1.91 -10.08 -4.98
CA GLU A 56 1.24 -10.28 -6.27
C GLU A 56 -0.22 -9.81 -6.24
N GLU A 57 -0.92 -10.01 -5.13
CA GLU A 57 -2.30 -9.56 -4.98
C GLU A 57 -2.38 -8.03 -4.88
N ILE A 58 -1.45 -7.40 -4.14
CA ILE A 58 -1.31 -5.93 -4.10
C ILE A 58 -1.08 -5.38 -5.52
N LYS A 59 -0.18 -6.01 -6.28
CA LYS A 59 0.14 -5.63 -7.66
C LYS A 59 -1.09 -5.73 -8.55
N ARG A 60 -1.81 -6.86 -8.50
CA ARG A 60 -3.01 -7.09 -9.32
C ARG A 60 -4.13 -6.11 -8.98
N LEU A 61 -4.41 -5.89 -7.69
CA LEU A 61 -5.52 -5.03 -7.24
C LEU A 61 -5.28 -3.56 -7.58
N ASN A 62 -4.02 -3.09 -7.52
CA ASN A 62 -3.69 -1.70 -7.81
C ASN A 62 -3.22 -1.44 -9.24
N LYS A 63 -3.04 -2.49 -10.06
CA LYS A 63 -2.31 -2.41 -11.34
C LYS A 63 -0.94 -1.73 -11.17
N ALA A 64 -0.24 -2.14 -10.11
CA ALA A 64 0.99 -1.48 -9.69
C ALA A 64 2.17 -1.79 -10.61
N GLU A 65 3.10 -0.84 -10.70
CA GLU A 65 4.37 -0.98 -11.39
C GLU A 65 5.46 -1.44 -10.42
N VAL A 66 6.22 -2.47 -10.77
CA VAL A 66 7.34 -2.95 -9.94
C VAL A 66 8.61 -2.22 -10.38
N THR A 67 9.25 -1.50 -9.47
CA THR A 67 10.50 -0.77 -9.74
C THR A 67 11.32 -0.62 -8.47
N ASP A 68 12.63 -0.47 -8.61
CA ASP A 68 13.50 -0.19 -7.48
C ASP A 68 13.30 1.27 -7.01
N ILE A 69 12.85 1.46 -5.77
CA ILE A 69 12.54 2.79 -5.21
C ILE A 69 13.16 3.03 -3.83
N SER A 70 13.59 1.96 -3.15
CA SER A 70 14.26 2.05 -1.87
C SER A 70 15.69 2.55 -2.03
N LYS A 71 16.16 3.36 -1.07
CA LYS A 71 17.59 3.61 -0.87
C LYS A 71 18.08 2.62 0.19
N GLU A 72 19.28 2.08 0.01
CA GLU A 72 19.98 1.29 1.04
C GLU A 72 20.23 2.10 2.31
#